data_AF-A0A0F2HVB1-F1
#
_entry.id   AF-A0A0F2HVB1-F1
#
_cell.length_a   1.000
_cell.length_b   1.000
_cell.length_c   1.000
_cell.angle_alpha   90.00
_cell.angle_beta   90.00
_cell.angle_gamma   90.00
#
_symmetry.space_group_name_H-M   'P 1'
#
loop_
_entity.id
_entity.type
_entity.pdbx_description
1 polymer ?
#
loop_
_entity_poly.entity_id
_entity_poly.type
_entity_poly.pdbx_seq_one_letter_code
_entity_poly.pdbx_strand_id
1 'polypeptide(L)'
;FRGGLNGTSGNYDYFAEIAGSVSTLDGKIFPANEVYDSFAVVSTSGFDGIPVRYENQIVGVTDEDGYLLEPWATAYYTAKYEIDPLTLPANAAFSTTEQFASIHAGYGYLLEFPIELQIALSMTVVDENHLVLPLGTFGRSET
;
A
#
# COMPACT_ATOMS: atom_id res chain seq x y z
N PHE A 1 7.07 11.82 19.18
CA PHE A 1 7.48 12.01 20.58
C PHE A 1 8.59 13.07 20.65
N ARG A 2 8.47 14.10 21.50
CA ARG A 2 9.57 15.03 21.79
C ARG A 2 9.55 15.33 23.29
N GLY A 3 10.69 15.11 23.95
CA GLY A 3 10.92 15.47 25.34
C GLY A 3 12.08 16.46 25.40
N GLY A 4 11.93 17.53 26.17
CA GLY A 4 12.96 18.54 26.35
C GLY A 4 12.85 19.14 27.76
N LEU A 5 14.01 19.40 28.36
CA LEU A 5 14.13 20.08 29.64
C LEU A 5 14.80 21.41 29.35
N ASN A 6 14.18 22.53 29.72
CA ASN A 6 14.85 23.83 29.64
C ASN A 6 14.55 24.61 30.91
N GLY A 7 15.59 25.20 31.53
CA GLY A 7 15.43 25.92 32.78
C GLY A 7 16.65 26.75 33.16
N THR A 8 16.45 28.05 33.31
CA THR A 8 17.41 28.99 33.89
C THR A 8 16.88 29.38 35.28
N SER A 9 17.55 28.91 36.34
CA SER A 9 17.39 29.35 37.74
C SER A 9 15.96 29.39 38.31
N GLY A 10 15.53 28.30 38.95
CA GLY A 10 14.68 28.35 40.14
C GLY A 10 13.18 28.02 39.99
N ASN A 11 12.62 28.00 38.79
CA ASN A 11 11.27 27.47 38.52
C ASN A 11 11.36 26.34 37.49
N TYR A 12 10.84 25.17 37.85
CA TYR A 12 10.77 24.02 36.96
C TYR A 12 9.31 23.87 36.52
N ASP A 13 9.01 24.32 35.30
CA ASP A 13 7.70 24.11 34.70
C ASP A 13 7.67 22.70 34.07
N TYR A 14 6.97 21.79 34.73
CA TYR A 14 6.71 20.46 34.19
C TYR A 14 5.47 20.54 33.31
N PHE A 15 5.65 20.47 31.99
CA PHE A 15 4.52 20.31 31.08
C PHE A 15 4.59 18.92 30.42
N ALA A 16 3.46 18.22 30.46
CA ALA A 16 3.25 16.96 29.77
C ALA A 16 1.92 17.09 29.02
N GLU A 17 1.98 17.07 27.70
CA GLU A 17 0.80 17.15 26.83
C GLU A 17 0.65 15.80 26.12
N ILE A 18 -0.51 15.16 26.30
CA ILE A 18 -0.89 13.93 25.59
C ILE A 18 -2.02 14.31 24.64
N ALA A 19 -1.68 14.52 23.37
CA ALA A 19 -2.65 14.65 22.29
C ALA A 19 -2.58 13.39 21.42
N GLY A 20 -3.70 12.68 21.30
CA GLY A 20 -3.81 11.50 20.45
C GLY A 20 -5.26 11.22 20.11
N SER A 21 -5.55 11.04 18.82
CA SER A 21 -6.79 10.44 18.31
C SER A 21 -6.49 9.05 17.76
N VAL A 22 -7.53 8.22 17.66
CA VAL A 22 -7.47 6.89 17.05
C VAL A 22 -8.45 6.89 15.89
N SER A 23 -7.98 6.52 14.71
CA SER A 23 -8.81 6.37 13.51
C SER A 23 -8.78 4.92 13.05
N THR A 24 -9.95 4.40 12.65
CA THR A 24 -10.08 3.06 12.08
C THR A 24 -10.22 3.15 10.57
N LEU A 25 -9.36 2.43 9.83
CA LEU A 25 -9.48 2.31 8.38
C LEU A 25 -9.24 0.84 8.01
N ASP A 26 -10.19 0.24 7.28
CA ASP A 26 -10.19 -1.20 6.93
C ASP A 26 -9.99 -2.16 8.15
N GLY A 27 -10.59 -1.82 9.29
CA GLY A 27 -10.48 -2.62 10.52
C GLY A 27 -9.15 -2.49 11.26
N LYS A 28 -8.19 -1.70 10.76
CA LYS A 28 -6.91 -1.43 11.42
C LYS A 28 -6.90 -0.10 12.18
N ILE A 29 -6.12 -0.06 13.26
CA ILE A 29 -5.92 1.11 14.11
C ILE A 29 -4.63 1.81 13.71
N PHE A 30 -4.71 3.09 13.37
CA PHE A 30 -3.55 3.93 13.06
C PHE A 30 -3.35 5.01 14.14
N PRO A 31 -2.12 5.23 14.64
CA PRO A 31 -1.83 6.33 15.57
C PRO A 31 -2.04 7.68 14.87
N ALA A 32 -3.00 8.49 15.31
CA ALA A 32 -3.29 9.76 14.64
C ALA A 32 -2.28 10.88 14.94
N ASN A 33 -1.35 10.67 15.87
CA ASN A 33 -0.37 11.67 16.33
C ASN A 33 0.77 11.95 15.32
N GLU A 34 0.72 11.36 14.11
CA GLU A 34 1.62 11.68 12.99
C GLU A 34 0.93 12.44 11.85
N VAL A 35 -0.39 12.60 11.90
CA VAL A 35 -1.18 13.25 10.83
C VAL A 35 -1.18 14.76 11.03
N TYR A 36 -0.58 15.50 10.10
CA TYR A 36 -0.53 16.96 10.16
C TYR A 36 -1.77 17.62 9.54
N ASP A 37 -2.25 17.09 8.41
CA ASP A 37 -3.35 17.68 7.64
C ASP A 37 -4.27 16.58 7.08
N SER A 38 -3.74 15.67 6.25
CA SER A 38 -4.44 14.46 5.80
C SER A 38 -3.48 13.27 5.78
N PHE A 39 -4.00 12.05 5.61
CA PHE A 39 -3.15 10.86 5.49
C PHE A 39 -3.67 9.89 4.43
N ALA A 40 -2.75 9.14 3.85
CA ALA A 40 -3.08 8.05 2.96
C ALA A 40 -2.64 6.71 3.57
N VAL A 41 -3.44 5.68 3.38
CA VAL A 41 -3.03 4.29 3.61
C VAL A 41 -2.92 3.65 2.24
N VAL A 42 -1.73 3.20 1.88
CA VAL A 42 -1.49 2.42 0.66
C VAL A 42 -1.69 0.95 0.98
N SER A 43 -2.42 0.24 0.12
CA SER A 43 -2.60 -1.21 0.17
C SER A 43 -2.07 -1.84 -1.11
N THR A 44 -1.29 -2.90 -0.97
CA THR A 44 -0.74 -3.71 -2.05
C THR A 44 -1.35 -5.11 -2.04
N SER A 45 -2.64 -5.23 -1.72
CA SER A 45 -3.38 -6.51 -1.74
C SER A 45 -2.71 -7.64 -0.94
N GLY A 46 -2.08 -7.31 0.20
CA GLY A 46 -1.41 -8.30 1.05
C GLY A 46 0.06 -8.59 0.71
N PHE A 47 0.64 -7.92 -0.29
CA PHE A 47 2.06 -8.09 -0.62
C PHE A 47 2.94 -7.19 0.25
N ASP A 48 3.86 -7.81 0.99
CA ASP A 48 4.77 -7.14 1.90
C ASP A 48 5.97 -6.49 1.20
N GLY A 49 6.65 -5.59 1.90
CA GLY A 49 7.95 -5.07 1.50
C GLY A 49 7.96 -4.26 0.20
N ILE A 50 6.80 -3.84 -0.29
CA ILE A 50 6.66 -3.13 -1.57
C ILE A 50 7.01 -1.65 -1.36
N PRO A 51 8.05 -1.12 -2.03
CA PRO A 51 8.40 0.30 -1.92
C PRO A 51 7.26 1.19 -2.42
N VAL A 52 6.91 2.19 -1.61
CA VAL A 52 5.89 3.19 -1.94
C VAL A 52 6.55 4.55 -2.13
N ARG A 53 6.09 5.31 -3.13
CA ARG A 53 6.53 6.67 -3.42
C ARG A 53 5.38 7.65 -3.33
N TYR A 54 5.68 8.82 -2.78
CA TYR A 54 4.84 10.02 -2.79
C TYR A 54 5.61 11.11 -3.51
N GLU A 55 5.03 11.73 -4.54
CA GLU A 55 5.69 12.78 -5.34
C GLU A 55 7.09 12.38 -5.83
N ASN A 56 7.21 11.13 -6.33
CA ASN A 56 8.46 10.52 -6.80
C ASN A 56 9.54 10.29 -5.72
N GLN A 57 9.24 10.50 -4.43
CA GLN A 57 10.14 10.22 -3.30
C GLN A 57 9.70 8.94 -2.59
N ILE A 58 10.64 8.04 -2.28
CA ILE A 58 10.34 6.85 -1.49
C ILE A 58 9.96 7.28 -0.08
N VAL A 59 8.77 6.89 0.36
CA VAL A 59 8.27 7.20 1.71
C VAL A 59 8.36 6.00 2.66
N GLY A 60 8.43 4.79 2.11
CA GLY A 60 8.66 3.58 2.89
C GLY A 60 8.38 2.32 2.08
N VAL A 61 8.15 1.23 2.79
CA VAL A 61 7.75 -0.09 2.25
C VAL A 61 6.51 -0.58 2.98
N THR A 62 5.68 -1.37 2.30
CA THR A 62 4.50 -2.00 2.94
C THR A 62 4.90 -2.98 4.03
N ASP A 63 4.05 -3.09 5.06
CA ASP A 63 4.17 -4.02 6.17
C ASP A 63 3.84 -5.47 5.76
N GLU A 64 3.87 -6.39 6.73
CA GLU A 64 3.59 -7.82 6.51
C GLU A 64 2.18 -8.12 6.00
N ASP A 65 1.25 -7.20 6.17
CA ASP A 65 -0.12 -7.30 5.66
C ASP A 65 -0.30 -6.52 4.35
N GLY A 66 0.76 -5.95 3.79
CA GLY A 66 0.75 -5.17 2.55
C GLY A 66 0.20 -3.75 2.70
N TYR A 67 0.36 -3.11 3.86
CA TYR A 67 -0.07 -1.72 4.08
C TYR A 67 1.09 -0.77 4.37
N LEU A 68 0.97 0.48 3.93
CA LEU A 68 1.85 1.58 4.34
C LEU A 68 1.02 2.81 4.69
N LEU A 69 1.27 3.41 5.86
CA LEU A 69 0.71 4.72 6.23
C LEU A 69 1.65 5.83 5.73
N GLU A 70 1.14 6.72 4.90
CA GLU A 70 1.76 8.01 4.57
C GLU A 70 1.07 9.11 5.40
N PRO A 71 1.66 9.52 6.53
CA PRO A 71 1.00 10.41 7.48
C PRO A 71 1.02 11.89 7.07
N TRP A 72 1.80 12.28 6.06
CA TRP A 72 2.04 13.68 5.69
C TRP A 72 1.49 14.04 4.30
N ALA A 73 0.36 13.43 3.93
CA ALA A 73 -0.33 13.78 2.70
C ALA A 73 -0.85 15.23 2.76
N THR A 74 -0.56 16.00 1.72
CA THR A 74 -1.00 17.40 1.60
C THR A 74 -2.50 17.45 1.29
N ALA A 75 -3.31 18.11 2.13
CA ALA A 75 -4.74 18.18 1.90
C ALA A 75 -5.08 19.01 0.66
N TYR A 76 -6.15 18.63 -0.02
CA TYR A 76 -6.67 19.25 -1.25
C TYR A 76 -5.68 19.32 -2.41
N TYR A 77 -4.52 18.67 -2.29
CA TYR A 77 -3.52 18.57 -3.33
C TYR A 77 -3.62 17.19 -3.99
N THR A 78 -3.78 17.18 -5.32
CA THR A 78 -3.72 15.92 -6.08
C THR A 78 -2.27 15.48 -6.14
N ALA A 79 -1.90 14.61 -5.20
CA ALA A 79 -0.57 14.04 -5.13
C ALA A 79 -0.49 12.73 -5.94
N LYS A 80 0.72 12.42 -6.39
CA LYS A 80 1.06 11.17 -7.08
C LYS A 80 1.58 10.14 -6.09
N TYR A 81 0.98 8.95 -6.14
CA TYR A 81 1.36 7.79 -5.36
C TYR A 81 1.76 6.65 -6.29
N GLU A 82 2.87 5.99 -6.00
CA GLU A 82 3.38 4.90 -6.82
C GLU A 82 3.84 3.73 -5.95
N ILE A 83 3.77 2.53 -6.50
CA ILE A 83 4.41 1.33 -5.94
C ILE A 83 5.53 0.87 -6.87
N ASP A 84 6.59 0.28 -6.31
CA ASP A 84 7.63 -0.40 -7.09
C ASP A 84 7.32 -1.91 -7.20
N PRO A 85 6.81 -2.37 -8.35
CA PRO A 85 6.40 -3.76 -8.53
C PRO A 85 7.60 -4.71 -8.70
N LEU A 86 8.84 -4.23 -8.76
CA LEU A 86 10.02 -5.10 -8.99
C LEU A 86 10.29 -6.07 -7.84
N THR A 87 9.69 -5.82 -6.68
CA THR A 87 9.74 -6.69 -5.51
C THR A 87 8.69 -7.83 -5.57
N LEU A 88 7.71 -7.73 -6.48
CA LEU A 88 6.65 -8.72 -6.62
C LEU A 88 7.13 -9.99 -7.33
N PRO A 89 6.47 -11.14 -7.08
CA PRO A 89 6.69 -12.35 -7.86
C PRO A 89 6.50 -12.12 -9.37
N ALA A 90 7.25 -12.85 -10.20
CA ALA A 90 7.20 -12.72 -11.65
C ALA A 90 5.81 -13.01 -12.27
N ASN A 91 4.93 -13.67 -11.51
CA ASN A 91 3.58 -14.01 -11.91
C ASN A 91 2.52 -13.09 -11.28
N ALA A 92 2.93 -12.00 -10.63
CA ALA A 92 2.02 -10.95 -10.18
C ALA A 92 1.53 -10.11 -11.37
N ALA A 93 0.24 -9.82 -11.37
CA ALA A 93 -0.42 -8.93 -12.30
C ALA A 93 -1.02 -7.75 -11.54
N PHE A 94 -0.94 -6.57 -12.16
CA PHE A 94 -1.38 -5.31 -11.59
C PHE A 94 -2.02 -4.47 -12.69
N SER A 95 -3.11 -3.78 -12.37
CA SER A 95 -3.79 -2.90 -13.34
C SER A 95 -3.19 -1.49 -13.39
N THR A 96 -2.58 -1.05 -12.29
CA THR A 96 -1.86 0.22 -12.19
C THR A 96 -0.75 0.14 -11.15
N THR A 97 0.32 0.90 -11.37
CA THR A 97 1.42 1.12 -10.42
C THR A 97 1.52 2.58 -9.99
N GLU A 98 0.67 3.45 -10.54
CA GLU A 98 0.61 4.89 -10.26
C GLU A 98 -0.85 5.31 -10.07
N GLN A 99 -1.11 6.12 -9.05
CA GLN A 99 -2.42 6.69 -8.77
C GLN A 99 -2.30 8.13 -8.33
N PHE A 100 -3.35 8.91 -8.57
CA PHE A 100 -3.44 10.30 -8.15
C PHE A 100 -4.62 10.46 -7.21
N ALA A 101 -4.39 11.05 -6.04
CA ALA A 101 -5.44 11.27 -5.04
C ALA A 101 -5.33 12.64 -4.40
N SER A 102 -6.48 13.24 -4.15
CA SER A 102 -6.64 14.47 -3.37
C SER A 102 -7.48 14.16 -2.15
N ILE A 103 -6.93 14.42 -0.97
CA ILE A 103 -7.52 14.02 0.31
C ILE A 103 -7.97 15.28 1.04
N HIS A 104 -9.15 15.25 1.64
CA HIS A 104 -9.66 16.40 2.41
C HIS A 104 -8.89 16.55 3.73
N ALA A 105 -8.75 17.78 4.22
CA ALA A 105 -8.14 18.04 5.52
C ALA A 105 -8.89 17.30 6.64
N GLY A 106 -8.15 16.60 7.49
CA GLY A 106 -8.64 15.77 8.59
C GLY A 106 -9.12 14.37 8.18
N TYR A 107 -9.04 14.00 6.89
CA TYR A 107 -9.48 12.69 6.40
C TYR A 107 -8.31 11.77 6.07
N GLY A 108 -8.59 10.47 6.19
CA GLY A 108 -7.77 9.39 5.66
C GLY A 108 -8.34 8.89 4.34
N TYR A 109 -7.46 8.40 3.45
CA TYR A 109 -7.87 7.75 2.21
C TYR A 109 -7.13 6.43 2.01
N LEU A 110 -7.85 5.39 1.57
CA LEU A 110 -7.26 4.11 1.20
C LEU A 110 -6.94 4.11 -0.30
N LEU A 111 -5.66 3.97 -0.62
CA LEU A 111 -5.14 3.81 -1.96
C LEU A 111 -4.84 2.34 -2.22
N GLU A 112 -5.78 1.67 -2.90
CA GLU A 112 -5.62 0.26 -3.26
C GLU A 112 -4.88 0.12 -4.58
N PHE A 113 -3.72 -0.51 -4.55
CA PHE A 113 -3.03 -1.01 -5.74
C PHE A 113 -3.38 -2.49 -5.90
N PRO A 114 -4.29 -2.85 -6.84
CA PRO A 114 -4.74 -4.21 -6.98
C PRO A 114 -3.63 -5.08 -7.56
N ILE A 115 -3.25 -6.12 -6.82
CA ILE A 115 -2.24 -7.10 -7.23
C ILE A 115 -2.83 -8.50 -7.12
N GLU A 116 -2.73 -9.28 -8.19
CA GLU A 116 -3.23 -10.65 -8.27
C GLU A 116 -2.14 -11.60 -8.78
N LEU A 117 -2.05 -12.81 -8.22
CA LEU A 117 -1.18 -13.85 -8.78
C LEU A 117 -1.87 -14.53 -9.96
N GLN A 118 -1.26 -14.42 -11.14
CA GLN A 118 -1.69 -15.17 -12.31
C GLN A 118 -0.90 -16.47 -12.43
N ILE A 119 -1.60 -17.57 -12.61
CA ILE A 119 -0.98 -18.87 -12.91
C ILE A 119 -1.23 -19.17 -14.37
N ALA A 120 -0.20 -19.06 -15.20
CA ALA A 120 -0.26 -19.44 -16.61
C ALA A 120 0.20 -20.91 -16.75
N LEU A 121 -0.71 -21.78 -17.17
CA LEU A 121 -0.40 -23.16 -17.54
C LEU A 121 -0.31 -23.25 -19.07
N SER A 122 0.84 -23.69 -19.58
CA SER A 122 0.99 -24.11 -20.98
C SER A 122 0.86 -25.63 -21.04
N MET A 123 -0.10 -26.11 -21.84
CA MET A 123 -0.36 -27.53 -22.01
C MET A 123 -0.23 -27.89 -23.49
N THR A 124 0.49 -28.96 -23.78
CA THR A 124 0.47 -29.61 -25.10
C THR A 124 -0.44 -30.82 -25.00
N VAL A 125 -1.51 -30.83 -25.77
CA VAL A 125 -2.44 -31.97 -25.82
C VAL A 125 -2.07 -32.84 -27.01
N VAL A 126 -1.91 -34.14 -26.75
CA VAL A 126 -1.60 -35.15 -27.76
C VAL A 126 -2.69 -36.23 -27.78
N ASP A 127 -2.86 -36.89 -28.93
CA ASP A 127 -3.73 -38.06 -29.05
C ASP A 127 -3.07 -39.35 -28.52
N GLU A 128 -3.76 -40.49 -28.64
CA GLU A 128 -3.26 -41.81 -28.25
C GLU A 128 -1.98 -42.23 -29.01
N ASN A 129 -1.69 -41.58 -30.14
CA ASN A 129 -0.51 -41.80 -30.97
C ASN A 129 0.63 -40.82 -30.67
N HIS A 130 0.49 -39.98 -29.62
CA HIS A 130 1.42 -38.92 -29.26
C HIS A 130 1.55 -37.78 -30.30
N LEU A 131 0.55 -37.62 -31.17
CA LEU A 131 0.50 -36.51 -32.13
C LEU A 131 -0.22 -35.31 -31.50
N VAL A 132 0.36 -34.11 -31.67
CA VAL A 132 -0.23 -32.85 -31.19
C VAL A 132 -1.58 -32.63 -31.85
N LEU A 133 -2.60 -32.34 -31.03
CA LEU A 133 -3.94 -32.05 -31.55
C LEU A 133 -3.95 -30.78 -32.43
N PRO A 134 -4.73 -30.75 -33.53
CA PRO A 134 -4.81 -29.56 -34.38
C PRO A 134 -5.32 -28.32 -33.65
N LEU A 135 -4.89 -27.14 -34.12
CA LEU A 135 -5.44 -25.87 -33.68
C LEU A 135 -6.96 -25.81 -33.92
N GLY A 136 -7.71 -25.31 -32.95
CA GLY A 136 -9.18 -25.27 -33.00
C GLY A 136 -9.87 -26.52 -32.43
N THR A 137 -9.12 -27.47 -31.87
CA THR A 137 -9.69 -28.53 -31.04
C THR A 137 -10.22 -27.95 -29.73
N PHE A 138 -11.51 -28.13 -29.43
CA PHE A 138 -12.12 -27.65 -28.20
C PHE A 138 -11.97 -28.71 -27.10
N GLY A 139 -11.28 -28.35 -26.02
CA GLY A 139 -11.27 -29.12 -24.77
C GLY A 139 -12.20 -28.47 -23.75
N ARG A 140 -12.91 -29.27 -22.95
CA ARG A 140 -13.68 -28.79 -21.80
C ARG A 140 -13.02 -29.30 -20.53
N SER A 141 -12.52 -28.39 -19.72
CA SER A 141 -12.08 -28.70 -18.35
C SER A 141 -13.28 -28.50 -17.43
N GLU A 142 -13.64 -29.53 -16.68
CA GLU A 142 -14.54 -29.38 -15.52
C GLU A 142 -13.64 -29.25 -14.29
N THR A 143 -13.63 -28.06 -13.71
CA THR A 143 -12.99 -27.78 -12.40
C THR A 143 -14.09 -27.44 -11.42
#